data_AF-A0A6L8XPL9-F1
#
_entry.id   AF-A0A6L8XPL9-F1
#
_cell.length_a   1.000
_cell.length_b   1.000
_cell.length_c   1.000
_cell.angle_alpha   90.00
_cell.angle_beta   90.00
_cell.angle_gamma   90.00
#
_symmetry.space_group_name_H-M   'P 1'
#
loop_
_entity.id
_entity.type
_entity.pdbx_description
1 polymer ?
#
loop_
_entity_poly.entity_id
_entity_poly.type
_entity_poly.pdbx_seq_one_letter_code
_entity_poly.pdbx_strand_id
1 'polypeptide(L)' 'MGINIGDGNKIVNSNIAEKIENTNPNEKKRFYDKHPWICGGLVSLFVGIILLFSFWQNIITWIEGWF' A
#
# COMPACT_ATOMS: atom_id res chain seq x y z
N MET A 1 -40.26 -16.65 -8.28
CA MET A 1 -39.82 -16.37 -9.66
C MET A 1 -38.48 -17.05 -9.86
N GLY A 2 -38.35 -17.90 -10.88
CA GLY A 2 -37.12 -18.65 -11.15
C GLY A 2 -36.40 -18.11 -12.37
N ILE A 3 -35.09 -18.27 -12.44
CA ILE A 3 -34.28 -17.93 -13.61
C ILE A 3 -34.05 -19.21 -14.41
N ASN A 4 -34.56 -19.29 -15.64
CA ASN A 4 -34.23 -20.36 -16.57
C ASN A 4 -33.00 -19.95 -17.39
N ILE A 5 -31.86 -20.60 -17.11
CA ILE A 5 -30.59 -20.33 -17.80
C ILE A 5 -30.36 -21.45 -18.82
N GLY A 6 -30.73 -21.15 -20.08
CA GLY A 6 -30.43 -21.94 -21.26
C GLY A 6 -31.34 -23.14 -21.53
N ASP A 7 -31.26 -23.64 -22.76
CA ASP A 7 -31.61 -24.99 -23.18
C ASP A 7 -30.51 -25.46 -24.17
N GLY A 8 -29.79 -26.53 -23.84
CA GLY A 8 -28.70 -27.07 -24.67
C GLY A 8 -27.39 -26.26 -24.75
N ASN A 9 -27.23 -25.15 -24.01
CA ASN A 9 -26.03 -24.31 -24.10
C ASN A 9 -24.99 -24.56 -22.99
N LYS A 10 -23.71 -24.51 -23.35
CA LYS A 10 -22.58 -24.65 -22.42
C LYS A 10 -21.99 -23.29 -22.07
N ILE A 11 -22.17 -22.87 -20.81
CA ILE A 11 -21.52 -21.68 -20.28
C ILE A 11 -20.12 -22.07 -19.79
N VAL A 12 -19.09 -21.43 -20.34
CA VAL A 12 -17.69 -21.62 -19.93
C VAL A 12 -17.07 -20.30 -19.53
N ASN A 13 -16.25 -20.32 -18.49
CA ASN A 13 -15.51 -19.17 -17.96
C ASN A 13 -16.38 -17.92 -17.67
N SER A 14 -17.57 -18.10 -17.10
CA SER A 14 -18.48 -17.01 -16.74
C SER A 14 -18.75 -17.00 -15.23
N ASN A 15 -18.92 -15.82 -14.66
CA ASN A 15 -19.34 -15.63 -13.27
C ASN A 15 -20.80 -15.13 -13.27
N ILE A 16 -21.71 -15.89 -12.63
CA ILE A 16 -23.14 -15.58 -12.58
C ILE A 16 -23.48 -15.34 -11.11
N ALA A 17 -23.88 -14.11 -10.77
CA ALA A 17 -24.27 -13.72 -9.43
C ALA A 17 -25.41 -12.70 -9.46
N GLU A 18 -26.34 -12.80 -8.51
CA GLU A 18 -27.50 -11.88 -8.36
C GLU A 18 -27.07 -10.47 -7.96
N LYS A 19 -25.98 -10.36 -7.17
CA LYS A 19 -25.36 -9.10 -6.76
C LYS A 19 -23.84 -9.25 -6.82
N ILE A 20 -23.19 -8.48 -7.68
CA ILE A 20 -21.74 -8.35 -7.68
C ILE A 20 -21.41 -7.17 -6.76
N GLU A 21 -21.08 -7.47 -5.51
CA GLU A 21 -20.44 -6.46 -4.67
C GLU A 21 -19.05 -6.21 -5.23
N ASN A 22 -18.81 -5.00 -5.75
CA ASN A 22 -17.48 -4.52 -6.10
C ASN A 22 -16.65 -4.33 -4.82
N THR A 23 -16.49 -5.35 -3.99
CA THR A 23 -15.28 -5.45 -3.20
C THR A 23 -14.20 -5.76 -4.20
N ASN A 24 -13.52 -4.73 -4.72
CA ASN A 24 -12.28 -4.85 -5.46
C ASN A 24 -11.42 -5.91 -4.74
N PRO A 25 -11.33 -7.16 -5.22
CA PRO A 25 -10.49 -8.16 -4.58
C PRO A 25 -8.99 -7.82 -4.83
N ASN A 26 -8.75 -6.78 -5.62
CA ASN A 26 -7.47 -6.35 -6.15
C ASN A 26 -7.09 -4.93 -5.73
N GLU A 27 -7.70 -4.37 -4.69
CA GLU A 27 -6.99 -3.32 -3.94
C GLU A 27 -5.82 -3.98 -3.23
N LYS A 28 -4.71 -4.11 -3.97
CA LYS A 28 -3.41 -4.51 -3.43
C LYS A 28 -3.06 -3.49 -2.36
N LYS A 29 -3.45 -3.77 -1.10
CA LYS A 29 -2.99 -3.03 0.08
C LYS A 29 -1.49 -2.85 -0.08
N ARG A 30 -1.03 -1.60 -0.06
CA ARG A 30 0.39 -1.30 -0.25
C ARG A 30 1.15 -2.02 0.86
N PHE A 31 2.40 -2.40 0.60
CA PHE A 31 3.25 -3.07 1.61
C PHE A 31 3.30 -2.30 2.94
N TYR A 32 3.16 -0.98 2.87
CA TYR A 32 3.05 -0.08 4.02
C TYR A 32 1.86 -0.38 4.94
N ASP A 33 0.69 -0.74 4.38
CA ASP A 33 -0.53 -1.04 5.14
C ASP A 33 -0.49 -2.42 5.78
N LYS A 34 0.30 -3.34 5.20
CA LYS A 34 0.46 -4.71 5.72
C LYS A 34 1.46 -4.78 6.87
N HIS A 35 2.53 -3.99 6.82
CA HIS A 35 3.60 -4.04 7.83
C HIS A 35 4.14 -2.65 8.21
N PRO A 36 3.33 -1.82 8.87
CA PRO A 36 3.73 -0.47 9.29
C PRO A 36 4.99 -0.47 10.17
N TRP A 37 5.21 -1.53 10.96
CA TRP A 37 6.37 -1.65 11.84
C TRP A 37 7.68 -1.89 11.09
N ILE A 38 7.65 -2.58 9.94
CA ILE A 38 8.85 -2.81 9.11
C ILE A 38 9.27 -1.50 8.47
N CYS A 39 8.30 -0.71 7.99
CA CYS A 39 8.55 0.62 7.47
C CYS A 39 9.08 1.56 8.56
N GLY A 40 8.48 1.55 9.75
CA GLY A 40 8.99 2.30 10.91
C GLY A 40 10.41 1.90 11.29
N GLY A 41 10.71 0.59 11.32
CA GLY A 41 12.05 0.06 11.58
C GLY A 41 13.08 0.55 10.56
N LEU A 42 12.77 0.47 9.26
CA LEU A 42 13.63 1.00 8.20
C LEU A 42 13.87 2.50 8.35
N VAL A 43 12.83 3.29 8.59
CA VAL A 43 12.97 4.74 8.79
C VAL A 43 13.86 5.05 9.99
N SER A 44 13.71 4.34 11.11
CA SER A 44 14.56 4.52 12.28
C SER A 44 16.03 4.18 12.02
N LEU A 45 16.29 3.14 11.22
CA LEU A 45 17.64 2.77 10.79
C LEU A 45 18.25 3.87 9.93
N PHE A 46 17.50 4.39 8.95
CA PHE A 46 17.94 5.49 8.09
C PHE A 46 18.23 6.76 8.88
N VAL A 47 17.34 7.15 9.80
CA VAL A 47 17.55 8.32 10.66
C VAL A 47 18.79 8.14 11.53
N GLY A 48 18.99 6.95 12.12
CA GLY A 48 20.19 6.64 12.88
C GLY A 48 21.47 6.80 12.05
N ILE A 49 21.48 6.27 10.82
CA ILE A 49 22.62 6.41 9.91
C ILE A 49 22.86 7.88 9.52
N ILE A 50 21.81 8.64 9.22
CA ILE A 50 21.90 10.07 8.87
C ILE A 50 22.46 10.89 10.04
N LEU A 51 22.10 10.56 11.29
CA LEU A 51 22.61 11.22 12.49
C LEU A 51 24.11 11.00 12.73
N LEU A 52 24.72 9.94 12.18
CA LEU A 52 26.15 9.67 12.35
C LEU A 52 27.07 10.57 11.53
N PHE A 53 26.55 11.26 10.51
CA PHE A 53 27.40 12.05 9.63
C PHE A 53 27.84 13.37 10.28
N SER A 54 29.08 13.79 10.04
CA SER A 54 29.60 15.06 10.58
C SER A 54 29.00 16.33 9.95
N PHE A 55 28.20 16.21 8.89
CA PHE A 55 27.65 17.37 8.17
C PHE A 55 26.58 18.14 8.97
N TRP A 56 26.08 17.62 10.09
CA TRP A 56 25.11 18.31 10.95
C TRP A 56 25.59 19.69 11.40
N GLN A 57 26.90 19.86 11.60
CA GLN A 57 27.48 21.16 11.94
C GLN A 57 27.19 22.21 10.86
N ASN A 58 27.34 21.86 9.58
CA ASN A 58 27.02 22.77 8.48
C ASN A 58 25.52 23.10 8.42
N ILE A 59 24.66 22.14 8.74
CA ILE A 59 23.20 22.36 8.80
C ILE A 59 22.84 23.30 9.95
N ILE A 60 23.44 23.10 11.13
CA ILE A 60 23.21 23.96 12.30
C ILE A 60 23.67 25.38 12.01
N THR A 61 24.90 25.57 11.51
CA THR A 61 25.42 26.90 11.14
C THR A 61 24.57 27.58 10.06
N TRP A 62 24.01 26.82 9.12
CA TRP A 62 23.08 27.35 8.12
C TRP A 62 21.74 27.79 8.72
N ILE A 63 21.17 27.02 9.67
CA ILE A 63 19.95 27.38 10.40
C ILE A 63 20.19 28.62 11.28
N GLU A 64 21.32 28.66 11.99
CA GLU A 64 21.73 29.78 12.83
C GLU A 64 21.98 31.04 12.00
N GLY A 65 22.47 30.92 10.77
CA GLY A 65 22.63 32.06 9.86
C GLY A 65 21.30 32.65 9.36
N TRP A 66 20.18 31.96 9.59
CA TRP A 66 18.84 32.42 9.22
C TRP A 66 18.08 33.08 10.38
N PHE A 67 18.49 32.81 11.62
CA PHE A 67 17.94 33.39 12.86
C PHE A 67 18.71 34.65 13.28
#